data_AF-A0A3M1B779-F1
#
_entry.id   AF-A0A3M1B779-F1
#
_cell.length_a   1.000
_cell.length_b   1.000
_cell.length_c   1.000
_cell.angle_alpha   90.00
_cell.angle_beta   90.00
_cell.angle_gamma   90.00
#
_symmetry.space_group_name_H-M   'P 1'
#
loop_
_entity.id
_entity.type
_entity.pdbx_description
1 polymer ?
#
loop_
_entity_poly.entity_id
_entity_poly.type
_entity_poly.pdbx_seq_one_letter_code
_entity_poly.pdbx_strand_id
1 'polypeptide(L)'
;PLTLDATSYGTNSVDYQWNNGSTSPTLQVSQSGFYAVTVTIDQYCVADDRVYIEVTPLPWPFLGVDTVLCLEDTLLLNASTTGNPDYLWSTGATGPELTVTEPGFYQVTASNQCRDAKAGIDVGFEDCRQVYFPEAFSPNDDGINDIFYPQDGGDVELILEMRIYNRWGGLVFENLDFRPNDPSSGWDGRHKGKRLNPGVYTWLARIRFRDGKEEWRSGAVTLIR
;
A
#
# COMPACT_ATOMS: atom_id res chain seq x y z
N PRO A 1 18.70 -29.27 12.00
CA PRO A 1 18.21 -30.37 12.88
C PRO A 1 19.12 -30.43 14.10
N LEU A 2 18.56 -30.58 15.29
CA LEU A 2 19.32 -30.75 16.52
C LEU A 2 19.63 -32.24 16.71
N THR A 3 20.84 -32.56 17.15
CA THR A 3 21.22 -33.94 17.48
C THR A 3 21.16 -34.12 18.99
N LEU A 4 20.30 -35.01 19.47
CA LEU A 4 20.36 -35.53 20.83
C LEU A 4 21.32 -36.71 20.83
N ASP A 5 22.26 -36.73 21.76
CA ASP A 5 23.29 -37.76 21.85
C ASP A 5 23.26 -38.38 23.25
N ALA A 6 22.91 -39.66 23.30
CA ALA A 6 22.89 -40.47 24.52
C ALA A 6 24.08 -41.44 24.59
N THR A 7 25.07 -41.31 23.70
CA THR A 7 26.19 -42.24 23.57
C THR A 7 26.87 -42.47 24.92
N SER A 8 26.87 -43.73 25.35
CA SER A 8 27.65 -44.18 26.49
C SER A 8 29.02 -44.65 26.03
N TYR A 9 30.07 -44.27 26.75
CA TYR A 9 31.45 -44.66 26.42
C TYR A 9 31.90 -45.83 27.33
N GLY A 10 32.25 -46.98 26.72
CA GLY A 10 32.70 -48.17 27.44
C GLY A 10 32.77 -49.43 26.54
N THR A 11 33.15 -50.58 27.11
CA THR A 11 33.20 -51.88 26.41
C THR A 11 31.93 -52.71 26.56
N ASN A 12 30.92 -52.16 27.24
CA ASN A 12 29.71 -52.86 27.64
C ASN A 12 28.69 -52.89 26.49
N SER A 13 27.76 -53.85 26.52
CA SER A 13 26.63 -53.86 25.59
C SER A 13 25.65 -52.77 26.01
N VAL A 14 25.27 -51.88 25.10
CA VAL A 14 24.36 -50.75 25.40
C VAL A 14 23.17 -50.77 24.45
N ASP A 15 21.97 -50.84 25.02
CA ASP A 15 20.70 -50.74 24.30
C ASP A 15 20.06 -49.36 24.56
N TYR A 16 19.57 -48.73 23.49
CA TYR A 16 18.87 -47.45 23.54
C TYR A 16 17.41 -47.64 23.16
N GLN A 17 16.50 -46.97 23.85
CA GLN A 17 15.09 -46.93 23.49
C GLN A 17 14.57 -45.49 23.63
N TRP A 18 14.38 -44.83 22.50
CA TRP A 18 13.76 -43.51 22.43
C TRP A 18 12.23 -43.63 22.44
N ASN A 19 11.55 -42.60 22.93
CA ASN A 19 10.08 -42.52 22.93
C ASN A 19 9.43 -42.54 21.53
N ASN A 20 10.20 -42.32 20.46
CA ASN A 20 9.75 -42.47 19.07
C ASN A 20 10.04 -43.86 18.48
N GLY A 21 10.56 -44.80 19.28
CA GLY A 21 10.93 -46.16 18.87
C GLY A 21 12.33 -46.30 18.26
N SER A 22 13.11 -45.23 18.15
CA SER A 22 14.52 -45.32 17.71
C SER A 22 15.35 -46.09 18.73
N THR A 23 16.31 -46.87 18.24
CA THR A 23 17.31 -47.59 19.05
C THR A 23 18.75 -47.11 18.79
N SER A 24 18.91 -46.01 18.04
CA SER A 24 20.21 -45.42 17.78
C SER A 24 20.71 -44.63 19.01
N PRO A 25 22.03 -44.57 19.27
CA PRO A 25 22.58 -43.75 20.35
C PRO A 25 22.32 -42.25 20.17
N THR A 26 22.12 -41.81 18.92
CA THR A 26 21.79 -40.43 18.57
C THR A 26 20.41 -40.32 17.95
N LEU A 27 19.71 -39.21 18.20
CA LEU A 27 18.42 -38.89 17.59
C LEU A 27 18.44 -37.49 16.96
N GLN A 28 18.13 -37.40 15.66
CA GLN A 28 17.93 -36.12 14.96
C GLN A 28 16.50 -35.63 15.19
N VAL A 29 16.35 -34.39 15.67
CA VAL A 29 15.04 -33.79 15.97
C VAL A 29 14.88 -32.44 15.26
N SER A 30 13.66 -32.15 14.83
CA SER A 30 13.28 -30.92 14.10
C SER A 30 11.93 -30.35 14.52
N GLN A 31 11.23 -30.99 15.47
CA GLN A 31 9.92 -30.58 15.94
C GLN A 31 9.96 -30.30 17.44
N SER A 32 9.10 -29.39 17.90
CA SER A 32 8.92 -29.15 19.32
C SER A 32 8.26 -30.36 19.98
N GLY A 33 8.73 -30.75 21.17
CA GLY A 33 8.17 -31.87 21.90
C GLY A 33 9.10 -32.45 22.96
N PHE A 34 8.57 -33.40 23.73
CA PHE A 34 9.36 -34.20 24.65
C PHE A 34 10.06 -35.33 23.90
N TYR A 35 11.37 -35.44 24.13
CA TYR A 35 12.18 -36.56 23.71
C TYR A 35 12.76 -37.21 24.95
N ALA A 36 12.57 -38.52 25.07
CA ALA A 36 13.06 -39.30 26.20
C ALA A 36 13.79 -40.53 25.68
N VAL A 37 14.86 -40.90 26.37
CA VAL A 37 15.67 -42.08 26.06
C VAL A 37 15.82 -42.92 27.33
N THR A 38 15.60 -44.22 27.20
CA THR A 38 16.02 -45.21 28.19
C THR A 38 17.27 -45.90 27.66
N VAL A 39 18.32 -45.95 28.48
CA VAL A 39 19.60 -46.62 28.18
C VAL A 39 19.75 -47.82 29.11
N THR A 40 20.00 -48.99 28.54
CA THR A 40 20.24 -50.23 29.30
C THR A 40 21.65 -50.74 29.03
N ILE A 41 22.46 -50.89 30.07
CA ILE A 41 23.86 -51.37 29.99
C ILE A 41 23.92 -52.80 30.52
N ASP A 42 24.50 -53.70 29.73
CA ASP A 42 24.70 -55.13 29.98
C ASP A 42 23.44 -55.88 30.42
N GLN A 43 22.23 -55.38 30.10
CA GLN A 43 20.92 -55.90 30.55
C GLN A 43 20.59 -55.70 32.05
N TYR A 44 21.41 -54.96 32.82
CA TYR A 44 21.21 -54.82 34.27
C TYR A 44 21.10 -53.38 34.76
N CYS A 45 21.78 -52.43 34.12
CA CYS A 45 21.77 -51.03 34.55
C CYS A 45 20.88 -50.20 33.64
N VAL A 46 19.77 -49.68 34.16
CA VAL A 46 18.83 -48.85 33.41
C VAL A 46 18.94 -47.41 33.89
N ALA A 47 19.07 -46.48 32.95
CA ALA A 47 18.95 -45.05 33.18
C ALA A 47 17.97 -44.46 32.16
N ASP A 48 17.26 -43.41 32.55
CA ASP A 48 16.41 -42.63 31.63
C ASP A 48 16.71 -41.14 31.77
N ASP A 49 16.53 -40.42 30.67
CA ASP A 49 16.57 -38.96 30.64
C ASP A 49 15.50 -38.42 29.69
N ARG A 50 15.05 -37.19 29.94
CA ARG A 50 14.05 -36.50 29.12
C ARG A 50 14.41 -35.03 28.92
N VAL A 51 14.19 -34.55 27.71
CA VAL A 51 14.36 -33.15 27.34
C VAL A 51 13.14 -32.65 26.58
N TYR A 52 12.76 -31.39 26.83
CA TYR A 52 11.79 -30.70 26.00
C TYR A 52 12.54 -29.84 24.98
N ILE A 53 12.25 -30.06 23.70
CA ILE A 53 12.79 -29.25 22.61
C ILE A 53 11.71 -28.27 22.17
N GLU A 54 12.09 -27.00 22.08
CA GLU A 54 11.25 -25.95 21.49
C GLU A 54 11.89 -25.48 20.18
N VAL A 55 11.14 -25.61 19.09
CA VAL A 55 11.50 -25.12 17.76
C VAL A 55 10.65 -23.89 17.46
N THR A 56 11.30 -22.72 17.43
CA THR A 56 10.65 -21.46 17.09
C THR A 56 10.77 -21.18 15.59
N PRO A 57 9.67 -20.86 14.89
CA PRO A 57 9.74 -20.48 13.48
C PRO A 57 10.58 -19.21 13.32
N LEU A 58 11.29 -19.09 12.20
CA LEU A 58 11.97 -17.85 11.86
C LEU A 58 10.93 -16.78 11.50
N PRO A 59 11.10 -15.54 11.98
CA PRO A 59 10.26 -14.45 11.54
C PRO A 59 10.37 -14.27 10.02
N TRP A 60 9.24 -14.10 9.35
CA TRP A 60 9.19 -13.75 7.93
C TRP A 60 8.17 -12.61 7.73
N PRO A 61 8.54 -11.36 8.05
CA PRO A 61 7.69 -10.22 7.74
C PRO A 61 7.63 -10.01 6.23
N PHE A 62 6.47 -9.62 5.70
CA PHE A 62 6.29 -9.23 4.30
C PHE A 62 5.37 -8.02 4.24
N LEU A 63 5.87 -6.90 3.70
CA LEU A 63 5.16 -5.61 3.68
C LEU A 63 4.40 -5.36 2.38
N GLY A 64 4.50 -6.27 1.40
CA GLY A 64 3.98 -6.07 0.05
C GLY A 64 5.07 -5.69 -0.95
N VAL A 65 4.63 -5.16 -2.09
CA VAL A 65 5.50 -4.57 -3.13
C VAL A 65 5.49 -3.06 -2.99
N ASP A 66 6.53 -2.41 -3.52
CA ASP A 66 6.61 -0.94 -3.58
C ASP A 66 5.35 -0.36 -4.23
N THR A 67 4.88 0.77 -3.68
CA THR A 67 3.58 1.33 -4.04
C THR A 67 3.59 2.85 -4.04
N VAL A 68 2.63 3.44 -4.74
CA VAL A 68 2.38 4.88 -4.77
C VAL A 68 0.93 5.10 -4.36
N LEU A 69 0.72 6.00 -3.41
CA LEU A 69 -0.58 6.39 -2.89
C LEU A 69 -0.98 7.76 -3.43
N CYS A 70 -2.26 8.06 -3.38
CA CYS A 70 -2.70 9.43 -3.61
C CYS A 70 -2.33 10.30 -2.41
N LEU A 71 -2.06 11.58 -2.64
CA LEU A 71 -1.90 12.55 -1.55
C LEU A 71 -3.08 12.43 -0.57
N GLU A 72 -2.78 12.51 0.73
CA GLU A 72 -3.73 12.36 1.86
C GLU A 72 -4.24 10.95 2.14
N ASP A 73 -3.98 9.97 1.28
CA ASP A 73 -4.23 8.57 1.62
C ASP A 73 -3.29 8.10 2.74
N THR A 74 -3.69 7.01 3.39
CA THR A 74 -2.87 6.36 4.40
C THR A 74 -2.75 4.87 4.10
N LEU A 75 -1.60 4.29 4.44
CA LEU A 75 -1.35 2.87 4.27
C LEU A 75 -1.02 2.24 5.61
N LEU A 76 -1.77 1.20 5.98
CA LEU A 76 -1.46 0.36 7.13
C LEU A 76 -0.49 -0.75 6.68
N LEU A 77 0.77 -0.61 7.04
CA LEU A 77 1.76 -1.69 6.88
C LEU A 77 1.56 -2.71 8.00
N ASN A 78 1.50 -3.99 7.66
CA ASN A 78 1.37 -5.09 8.61
C ASN A 78 2.50 -6.10 8.42
N ALA A 79 3.37 -6.19 9.42
CA ALA A 79 4.53 -7.06 9.47
C ALA A 79 4.26 -8.38 10.23
N SER A 80 3.02 -8.65 10.62
CA SER A 80 2.66 -9.80 11.46
C SER A 80 3.16 -11.10 10.86
N THR A 81 3.84 -11.88 11.69
CA THR A 81 4.36 -13.19 11.32
C THR A 81 4.14 -14.21 12.45
N THR A 82 4.33 -15.49 12.16
CA THR A 82 4.12 -16.54 13.15
C THR A 82 5.12 -16.43 14.30
N GLY A 83 4.68 -16.79 15.50
CA GLY A 83 5.52 -16.75 16.70
C GLY A 83 5.63 -15.37 17.38
N ASN A 84 4.90 -14.35 16.90
CA ASN A 84 4.79 -13.02 17.51
C ASN A 84 6.15 -12.46 17.98
N PRO A 85 7.12 -12.29 17.07
CA PRO A 85 8.42 -11.70 17.39
C PRO A 85 8.28 -10.26 17.90
N ASP A 86 9.35 -9.73 18.47
CA ASP A 86 9.48 -8.31 18.73
C ASP A 86 9.69 -7.55 17.42
N TYR A 87 9.09 -6.36 17.30
CA TYR A 87 9.17 -5.54 16.08
C TYR A 87 9.78 -4.17 16.37
N LEU A 88 10.69 -3.75 15.49
CA LEU A 88 11.27 -2.42 15.47
C LEU A 88 11.27 -1.85 14.05
N TRP A 89 10.57 -0.73 13.86
CA TRP A 89 10.50 -0.02 12.59
C TRP A 89 11.65 0.99 12.45
N SER A 90 12.00 1.33 11.20
CA SER A 90 12.98 2.40 10.88
C SER A 90 12.57 3.77 11.43
N THR A 91 11.28 3.98 11.69
CA THR A 91 10.71 5.16 12.35
C THR A 91 10.91 5.17 13.87
N GLY A 92 11.36 4.06 14.46
CA GLY A 92 11.44 3.85 15.90
C GLY A 92 10.15 3.30 16.53
N ALA A 93 9.08 3.13 15.75
CA ALA A 93 7.85 2.50 16.23
C ALA A 93 8.08 1.02 16.59
N THR A 94 7.26 0.51 17.51
CA THR A 94 7.25 -0.90 17.93
C THR A 94 5.88 -1.51 17.68
N GLY A 95 5.85 -2.82 17.46
CA GLY A 95 4.62 -3.56 17.17
C GLY A 95 4.48 -3.95 15.70
N PRO A 96 3.54 -4.86 15.39
CA PRO A 96 3.45 -5.47 14.06
C PRO A 96 2.90 -4.53 12.99
N GLU A 97 2.31 -3.39 13.36
CA GLU A 97 1.63 -2.49 12.44
C GLU A 97 2.23 -1.09 12.48
N LEU A 98 2.24 -0.43 11.31
CA LEU A 98 2.66 0.97 11.15
C LEU A 98 1.75 1.66 10.13
N THR A 99 1.09 2.75 10.55
CA THR A 99 0.37 3.63 9.62
C THR A 99 1.34 4.61 8.98
N VAL A 100 1.37 4.63 7.65
CA VAL A 100 2.20 5.50 6.83
C VAL A 100 1.35 6.59 6.19
N THR A 101 1.83 7.82 6.26
CA THR A 101 1.17 9.03 5.72
C THR A 101 2.12 9.92 4.91
N GLU A 102 3.39 9.53 4.78
CA GLU A 102 4.43 10.31 4.12
C GLU A 102 5.25 9.40 3.20
N PRO A 103 5.84 9.92 2.12
CA PRO A 103 6.67 9.12 1.25
C PRO A 103 7.98 8.72 1.93
N GLY A 104 8.47 7.53 1.59
CA GLY A 104 9.79 7.07 2.04
C GLY A 104 9.95 5.56 2.01
N PHE A 105 11.18 5.14 2.36
CA PHE A 105 11.50 3.73 2.54
C PHE A 105 11.26 3.32 3.99
N TYR A 106 10.29 2.41 4.19
CA TYR A 106 9.93 1.87 5.50
C TYR A 106 10.55 0.48 5.65
N GLN A 107 11.26 0.24 6.75
CA GLN A 107 11.84 -1.06 7.07
C GLN A 107 11.40 -1.50 8.47
N VAL A 108 11.04 -2.77 8.60
CA VAL A 108 10.79 -3.42 9.89
C VAL A 108 11.84 -4.49 10.15
N THR A 109 12.31 -4.57 11.39
CA THR A 109 13.08 -5.70 11.90
C THR A 109 12.18 -6.49 12.84
N ALA A 110 11.98 -7.77 12.55
CA ALA A 110 11.26 -8.73 13.38
C ALA A 110 12.28 -9.68 14.04
N SER A 111 12.31 -9.70 15.36
CA SER A 111 13.34 -10.38 16.16
C SER A 111 12.72 -11.42 17.07
N ASN A 112 13.28 -12.63 17.07
CA ASN A 112 13.00 -13.61 18.11
C ASN A 112 14.29 -14.19 18.68
N GLN A 113 14.15 -15.11 19.63
CA GLN A 113 15.28 -15.76 20.31
C GLN A 113 16.28 -16.48 19.39
N CYS A 114 15.91 -16.76 18.14
CA CYS A 114 16.79 -17.45 17.19
C CYS A 114 17.46 -16.48 16.22
N ARG A 115 16.71 -15.53 15.65
CA ARG A 115 17.22 -14.65 14.58
C ARG A 115 16.34 -13.42 14.35
N ASP A 116 16.96 -12.39 13.78
CA ASP A 116 16.31 -11.23 13.18
C ASP A 116 15.99 -11.46 11.69
N ALA A 117 14.81 -11.04 11.26
CA ALA A 117 14.44 -10.90 9.86
C ALA A 117 14.04 -9.46 9.56
N LYS A 118 14.25 -9.02 8.32
CA LYS A 118 13.93 -7.66 7.88
C LYS A 118 13.05 -7.69 6.64
N ALA A 119 12.13 -6.74 6.56
CA ALA A 119 11.36 -6.44 5.36
C ALA A 119 11.34 -4.93 5.12
N GLY A 120 11.33 -4.53 3.86
CA GLY A 120 11.28 -3.12 3.46
C GLY A 120 10.30 -2.90 2.32
N ILE A 121 9.79 -1.68 2.23
CA ILE A 121 8.88 -1.20 1.19
C ILE A 121 9.18 0.27 0.89
N ASP A 122 9.19 0.63 -0.38
CA ASP A 122 9.19 2.02 -0.83
C ASP A 122 7.74 2.49 -1.03
N VAL A 123 7.37 3.58 -0.36
CA VAL A 123 6.04 4.19 -0.45
C VAL A 123 6.19 5.58 -1.04
N GLY A 124 5.65 5.77 -2.25
CA GLY A 124 5.53 7.06 -2.90
C GLY A 124 4.15 7.70 -2.68
N PHE A 125 4.07 9.00 -2.94
CA PHE A 125 2.81 9.74 -2.97
C PHE A 125 2.74 10.59 -4.23
N GLU A 126 1.59 10.61 -4.88
CA GLU A 126 1.35 11.45 -6.06
C GLU A 126 0.00 12.15 -6.01
N ASP A 127 -0.10 13.23 -6.79
CA ASP A 127 -1.35 13.94 -6.95
C ASP A 127 -2.24 13.20 -7.95
N CYS A 128 -3.19 12.42 -7.44
CA CYS A 128 -4.14 11.66 -8.24
C CYS A 128 -5.34 12.48 -8.74
N ARG A 129 -5.46 13.76 -8.39
CA ARG A 129 -6.69 14.54 -8.62
C ARG A 129 -6.95 14.68 -10.12
N GLN A 130 -8.08 14.14 -10.57
CA GLN A 130 -8.51 14.21 -11.97
C GLN A 130 -9.58 15.29 -12.13
N VAL A 131 -9.23 16.37 -12.83
CA VAL A 131 -10.19 17.37 -13.30
C VAL A 131 -10.22 17.35 -14.82
N TYR A 132 -11.37 16.97 -15.36
CA TYR A 132 -11.60 16.84 -16.79
C TYR A 132 -12.26 18.11 -17.34
N PHE A 133 -11.69 18.63 -18.42
CA PHE A 133 -12.29 19.66 -19.25
C PHE A 133 -12.52 19.06 -20.64
N PRO A 134 -13.75 19.06 -21.18
CA PRO A 134 -14.01 18.53 -22.51
C PRO A 134 -13.18 19.23 -23.59
N GLU A 135 -12.59 18.47 -24.50
CA GLU A 135 -11.80 19.04 -25.62
C GLU A 135 -12.70 19.58 -26.74
N ALA A 136 -13.97 19.18 -26.77
CA ALA A 136 -14.96 19.65 -27.72
C ALA A 136 -16.38 19.58 -27.15
N PHE A 137 -17.26 20.40 -27.71
CA PHE A 137 -18.68 20.41 -27.39
C PHE A 137 -19.49 20.91 -28.60
N SER A 138 -20.75 20.53 -28.68
CA SER A 138 -21.65 20.78 -29.81
C SER A 138 -22.91 21.50 -29.35
N PRO A 139 -22.91 22.84 -29.21
CA PRO A 139 -24.09 23.61 -28.75
C PRO A 139 -25.16 23.70 -29.86
N ASN A 140 -25.87 22.60 -30.07
CA ASN A 140 -26.94 22.40 -31.05
C ASN A 140 -28.33 22.26 -30.39
N ASP A 141 -28.40 22.35 -29.06
CA ASP A 141 -29.60 22.27 -28.22
C ASP A 141 -30.28 20.88 -28.25
N ASP A 142 -29.51 19.79 -28.44
CA ASP A 142 -30.01 18.41 -28.43
C ASP A 142 -29.92 17.71 -27.05
N GLY A 143 -29.35 18.39 -26.05
CA GLY A 143 -29.14 17.92 -24.69
C GLY A 143 -27.84 17.14 -24.49
N ILE A 144 -27.05 16.91 -25.54
CA ILE A 144 -25.83 16.11 -25.52
C ILE A 144 -24.64 17.01 -25.84
N ASN A 145 -23.71 17.13 -24.89
CA ASN A 145 -22.48 17.93 -25.05
C ASN A 145 -22.75 19.38 -25.51
N ASP A 146 -23.88 19.97 -25.10
CA ASP A 146 -24.24 21.35 -25.44
C ASP A 146 -23.46 22.40 -24.65
N ILE A 147 -22.93 22.00 -23.50
CA ILE A 147 -22.29 22.90 -22.55
C ILE A 147 -20.87 22.42 -22.25
N PHE A 148 -19.92 23.33 -22.32
CA PHE A 148 -18.55 23.13 -21.85
C PHE A 148 -18.43 23.52 -20.37
N TYR A 149 -18.14 22.56 -19.50
CA TYR A 149 -17.96 22.76 -18.06
C TYR A 149 -16.94 21.74 -17.49
N PRO A 150 -16.24 22.06 -16.40
CA PRO A 150 -15.33 21.14 -15.73
C PRO A 150 -16.08 20.02 -14.99
N GLN A 151 -15.52 18.83 -15.06
CA GLN A 151 -15.98 17.63 -14.35
C GLN A 151 -14.85 17.07 -13.47
N ASP A 152 -15.20 16.49 -12.34
CA ASP A 152 -14.22 15.92 -11.41
C ASP A 152 -14.78 14.71 -10.64
N GLY A 153 -13.88 13.95 -10.01
CA GLY A 153 -14.20 12.79 -9.19
C GLY A 153 -14.64 13.09 -7.76
N GLY A 154 -14.67 14.37 -7.35
CA GLY A 154 -15.07 14.82 -6.02
C GLY A 154 -13.98 15.60 -5.26
N ASP A 155 -12.77 15.69 -5.78
CA ASP A 155 -11.62 16.34 -5.14
C ASP A 155 -11.68 17.87 -5.20
N VAL A 156 -12.42 18.42 -6.16
CA VAL A 156 -12.53 19.86 -6.36
C VAL A 156 -13.59 20.42 -5.41
N GLU A 157 -13.19 21.39 -4.60
CA GLU A 157 -14.10 22.16 -3.74
C GLU A 157 -14.85 23.21 -4.57
N LEU A 158 -14.10 23.96 -5.37
CA LEU A 158 -14.61 25.13 -6.09
C LEU A 158 -13.76 25.46 -7.33
N ILE A 159 -14.42 25.81 -8.43
CA ILE A 159 -13.79 26.54 -9.54
C ILE A 159 -13.87 28.01 -9.19
N LEU A 160 -12.75 28.58 -8.75
CA LEU A 160 -12.67 29.99 -8.34
C LEU A 160 -12.89 30.91 -9.54
N GLU A 161 -12.36 30.53 -10.69
CA GLU A 161 -12.44 31.31 -11.91
C GLU A 161 -12.36 30.39 -13.12
N MET A 162 -13.24 30.59 -14.10
CA MET A 162 -13.12 29.99 -15.43
C MET A 162 -13.35 31.08 -16.48
N ARG A 163 -12.36 31.25 -17.36
CA ARG A 163 -12.40 32.19 -18.48
C ARG A 163 -12.16 31.47 -19.79
N ILE A 164 -12.88 31.88 -20.83
CA ILE A 164 -12.73 31.36 -22.19
C ILE A 164 -12.49 32.52 -23.13
N TYR A 165 -11.52 32.36 -24.02
CA TYR A 165 -11.05 33.36 -24.96
C TYR A 165 -11.17 32.85 -26.39
N ASN A 166 -11.44 33.77 -27.31
CA ASN A 166 -11.28 33.52 -28.74
C ASN A 166 -9.80 33.45 -29.14
N ARG A 167 -9.53 33.09 -30.41
CA ARG A 167 -8.16 32.96 -30.96
C ARG A 167 -7.31 34.23 -30.93
N TRP A 168 -7.93 35.40 -30.72
CA TRP A 168 -7.25 36.69 -30.66
C TRP A 168 -7.11 37.21 -29.22
N GLY A 169 -7.37 36.37 -28.20
CA GLY A 169 -7.26 36.74 -26.79
C GLY A 169 -8.46 37.53 -26.24
N GLY A 170 -9.54 37.68 -27.02
CA GLY A 170 -10.76 38.34 -26.55
C GLY A 170 -11.58 37.41 -25.65
N LEU A 171 -11.90 37.86 -24.44
CA LEU A 171 -12.74 37.14 -23.48
C LEU A 171 -14.17 36.95 -24.03
N VAL A 172 -14.63 35.70 -24.09
CA VAL A 172 -15.97 35.34 -24.58
C VAL A 172 -16.89 34.77 -23.50
N PHE A 173 -16.33 34.20 -22.43
CA PHE A 173 -17.08 33.69 -21.30
C PHE A 173 -16.25 33.84 -20.02
N GLU A 174 -16.92 34.15 -18.91
CA GLU A 174 -16.36 34.19 -17.56
C GLU A 174 -17.42 33.67 -16.59
N ASN A 175 -16.99 32.84 -15.65
CA ASN A 175 -17.76 32.47 -14.47
C ASN A 175 -16.82 32.32 -13.27
N LEU A 176 -17.31 32.66 -12.08
CA LEU A 176 -16.53 32.68 -10.83
C LEU A 176 -17.26 31.87 -9.75
N ASP A 177 -16.50 31.32 -8.81
CA ASP A 177 -17.00 30.70 -7.58
C ASP A 177 -18.14 29.69 -7.79
N PHE A 178 -17.94 28.74 -8.70
CA PHE A 178 -18.94 27.70 -9.00
C PHE A 178 -18.40 26.29 -8.77
N ARG A 179 -19.29 25.32 -8.58
CA ARG A 179 -18.91 23.92 -8.38
C ARG A 179 -18.73 23.18 -9.71
N PRO A 180 -17.77 22.25 -9.82
CA PRO A 180 -17.67 21.37 -10.97
C PRO A 180 -18.89 20.45 -11.06
N ASN A 181 -19.03 19.72 -12.17
CA ASN A 181 -20.15 18.82 -12.46
C ASN A 181 -21.54 19.49 -12.53
N ASP A 182 -21.59 20.82 -12.59
CA ASP A 182 -22.83 21.58 -12.82
C ASP A 182 -22.82 22.21 -14.23
N PRO A 183 -23.59 21.64 -15.18
CA PRO A 183 -23.70 22.19 -16.52
C PRO A 183 -24.23 23.63 -16.54
N SER A 184 -25.05 24.05 -15.57
CA SER A 184 -25.63 25.40 -15.57
C SER A 184 -24.59 26.51 -15.38
N SER A 185 -23.42 26.13 -14.86
CA SER A 185 -22.27 27.03 -14.64
C SER A 185 -21.29 27.06 -15.84
N GLY A 186 -21.55 26.28 -16.89
CA GLY A 186 -20.69 26.15 -18.06
C GLY A 186 -20.98 27.12 -19.20
N TRP A 187 -20.23 26.97 -20.28
CA TRP A 187 -20.34 27.78 -21.49
C TRP A 187 -21.13 27.06 -22.60
N ASP A 188 -22.17 27.72 -23.09
CA ASP A 188 -23.09 27.22 -24.13
C ASP A 188 -22.68 27.62 -25.57
N GLY A 189 -21.46 28.14 -25.76
CA GLY A 189 -21.00 28.60 -27.06
C GLY A 189 -21.53 29.97 -27.50
N ARG A 190 -22.17 30.73 -26.62
CA ARG A 190 -22.64 32.10 -26.91
C ARG A 190 -21.75 33.16 -26.28
N HIS A 191 -21.74 34.34 -26.88
CA HIS A 191 -21.18 35.56 -26.30
C HIS A 191 -22.16 36.70 -26.51
N LYS A 192 -22.57 37.36 -25.42
CA LYS A 192 -23.58 38.44 -25.43
C LYS A 192 -24.87 38.02 -26.16
N GLY A 193 -25.33 36.80 -25.89
CA GLY A 193 -26.54 36.20 -26.47
C GLY A 193 -26.41 35.71 -27.92
N LYS A 194 -25.30 36.02 -28.61
CA LYS A 194 -25.06 35.59 -30.00
C LYS A 194 -24.28 34.27 -30.03
N ARG A 195 -24.69 33.36 -30.90
CA ARG A 195 -23.94 32.12 -31.18
C ARG A 195 -22.58 32.47 -31.78
N LEU A 196 -21.51 31.91 -31.22
CA LEU A 196 -20.18 32.05 -31.77
C LEU A 196 -19.93 31.01 -32.88
N ASN A 197 -18.95 31.30 -33.73
CA ASN A 197 -18.60 30.44 -34.86
C ASN A 197 -17.91 29.15 -34.39
N PRO A 198 -18.07 28.03 -35.13
CA PRO A 198 -17.25 26.85 -34.94
C PRO A 198 -15.77 27.20 -34.99
N GLY A 199 -14.99 26.61 -34.09
CA GLY A 199 -13.58 26.92 -33.95
C GLY A 199 -13.01 26.51 -32.61
N VAL A 200 -11.72 26.80 -32.45
CA VAL A 200 -10.97 26.51 -31.23
C VAL A 200 -10.92 27.75 -30.36
N TYR A 201 -11.27 27.58 -29.10
CA TYR A 201 -11.24 28.58 -28.04
C TYR A 201 -10.27 28.12 -26.95
N THR A 202 -9.63 29.08 -26.27
CA THR A 202 -8.68 28.78 -25.19
C THR A 202 -9.37 29.03 -23.86
N TRP A 203 -9.26 28.10 -22.92
CA TRP A 203 -9.78 28.26 -21.58
C TRP A 203 -8.65 28.31 -20.55
N LEU A 204 -8.91 29.03 -19.45
CA LEU A 204 -8.07 29.12 -18.28
C LEU A 204 -8.98 29.02 -17.06
N ALA A 205 -8.63 28.16 -16.11
CA ALA A 205 -9.37 27.97 -14.88
C ALA A 205 -8.44 27.96 -13.67
N ARG A 206 -8.87 28.61 -12.58
CA ARG A 206 -8.26 28.50 -11.25
C ARG A 206 -9.15 27.64 -10.37
N ILE A 207 -8.59 26.55 -9.87
CA ILE A 207 -9.31 25.49 -9.18
C ILE A 207 -8.85 25.47 -7.74
N ARG A 208 -9.77 25.36 -6.79
CA ARG A 208 -9.49 25.03 -5.38
C ARG A 208 -9.96 23.60 -5.10
N PHE A 209 -9.05 22.80 -4.57
CA PHE A 209 -9.33 21.45 -4.12
C PHE A 209 -9.71 21.45 -2.63
N ARG A 210 -10.32 20.36 -2.17
CA ARG A 210 -10.79 20.23 -0.77
C ARG A 210 -9.66 20.24 0.27
N ASP A 211 -8.43 19.93 -0.14
CA ASP A 211 -7.22 20.06 0.68
C ASP A 211 -6.75 21.52 0.85
N GLY A 212 -7.46 22.47 0.23
CA GLY A 212 -7.15 23.90 0.24
C GLY A 212 -6.06 24.31 -0.76
N LYS A 213 -5.48 23.38 -1.52
CA LYS A 213 -4.54 23.72 -2.60
C LYS A 213 -5.30 24.36 -3.76
N GLU A 214 -4.61 25.25 -4.44
CA GLU A 214 -5.11 25.90 -5.64
C GLU A 214 -4.18 25.63 -6.83
N GLU A 215 -4.78 25.38 -7.99
CA GLU A 215 -4.06 25.08 -9.22
C GLU A 215 -4.65 25.88 -10.40
N TRP A 216 -3.79 26.32 -11.31
CA TRP A 216 -4.19 26.85 -12.60
C TRP A 216 -4.15 25.75 -13.64
N ARG A 217 -5.25 25.58 -14.39
CA ARG A 217 -5.30 24.75 -15.58
C ARG A 217 -5.70 25.55 -16.79
N SER A 218 -5.20 25.16 -17.95
CA SER A 218 -5.53 25.79 -19.22
C SER A 218 -5.53 24.76 -20.33
N GLY A 219 -6.28 25.06 -21.39
CA GLY A 219 -6.32 24.19 -22.56
C GLY A 219 -7.09 24.83 -23.70
N ALA A 220 -7.42 23.99 -24.67
CA ALA A 220 -8.26 24.36 -25.78
C ALA A 220 -9.57 23.58 -25.73
N VAL A 221 -10.65 24.21 -26.20
CA VAL A 221 -11.93 23.55 -26.46
C VAL A 221 -12.39 23.89 -27.87
N THR A 222 -12.86 22.89 -28.59
CA THR A 222 -13.41 23.03 -29.94
C THR A 222 -14.93 23.14 -29.87
N LEU A 223 -15.46 24.28 -30.30
CA LEU A 223 -16.88 24.44 -30.57
C LEU A 223 -17.16 23.84 -31.96
N ILE A 224 -17.98 22.79 -31.99
CA ILE A 224 -18.39 22.09 -33.21
C ILE A 224 -19.87 22.38 -33.48
N ARG A 225 -20.29 22.30 -34.74
CA ARG A 225 -21.69 22.41 -35.13
C ARG A 225 -22.00 21.58 -36.35
#